data_AF-A0AAD9E394-F1
#
_entry.id   AF-A0AAD9E394-F1
#
_cell.length_a   1.000
_cell.length_b   1.000
_cell.length_c   1.000
_cell.angle_alpha   90.00
_cell.angle_beta   90.00
_cell.angle_gamma   90.00
#
_symmetry.space_group_name_H-M   'P 1'
#
loop_
_entity.id
_entity.type
_entity.pdbx_description
1 polymer ?
#
loop_
_entity_poly.entity_id
_entity_poly.type
_entity_poly.pdbx_seq_one_letter_code
_entity_poly.pdbx_strand_id
1 'polypeptide(L)'
;MADALVDSTGGKSYSFTVKFNPIHPISTEDIDYKHDPSLTDRIHCLLSVLPADNISLISEEVIQKMKTVRGKARDLGIPQIAIMTMVDKACPLVQNDLEKVYISKRIKEKASTTVIFFPNMKVCSDRLGVPMNCIFPVQNYFEQVTNNVKMDILLLMAIKNIIAIANDYAENQACAE
;
A
#
# COMPACT_ATOMS: atom_id res chain seq x y z
N MET A 1 30.30 5.23 -6.90
CA MET A 1 30.14 5.96 -8.16
C MET A 1 28.66 5.94 -8.46
N ALA A 2 28.01 7.10 -8.45
CA ALA A 2 26.62 7.24 -8.84
C ALA A 2 26.61 7.65 -10.32
N ASP A 3 26.05 6.80 -11.17
CA ASP A 3 25.88 7.13 -12.57
C ASP A 3 24.66 8.04 -12.72
N ALA A 4 24.91 9.24 -13.25
CA ALA A 4 23.87 10.17 -13.64
C ALA A 4 23.22 9.69 -14.94
N LEU A 5 21.90 9.48 -14.93
CA LEU A 5 21.12 9.39 -16.16
C LEU A 5 20.82 10.82 -16.63
N VAL A 6 21.44 11.21 -17.74
CA VAL A 6 21.14 12.46 -18.45
C VAL A 6 19.96 12.20 -19.39
N ASP A 7 18.81 12.83 -19.14
CA ASP A 7 17.72 12.91 -20.11
C ASP A 7 18.10 13.95 -21.19
N SER A 8 17.94 13.57 -22.47
CA SER A 8 18.25 14.40 -23.64
C SER A 8 17.20 15.46 -23.97
N THR A 9 16.13 15.55 -23.18
CA THR A 9 15.13 16.62 -23.33
C THR A 9 15.41 17.71 -22.31
N GLY A 10 15.43 18.98 -22.73
CA GLY A 10 15.76 20.16 -21.91
C GLY A 10 14.73 20.49 -20.81
N GLY A 11 14.23 19.49 -20.10
CA GLY A 11 13.46 19.62 -18.87
C GLY A 11 14.39 19.69 -17.66
N LYS A 12 13.99 20.44 -16.64
CA LYS A 12 14.73 20.67 -15.38
C LYS A 12 15.40 19.39 -14.86
N SER A 13 16.71 19.46 -14.61
CA SER A 13 17.45 18.42 -13.90
C SER A 13 16.97 18.39 -12.45
N TYR A 14 16.28 17.32 -12.06
CA TYR A 14 15.98 17.05 -10.65
C TYR A 14 17.08 16.14 -10.09
N SER A 15 18.02 16.69 -9.32
CA SER A 15 18.92 15.88 -8.52
C SER A 15 18.22 15.48 -7.22
N PHE A 16 17.65 14.28 -7.16
CA PHE A 16 17.20 13.68 -5.91
C PHE A 16 18.38 12.99 -5.23
N THR A 17 19.17 13.72 -4.45
CA THR A 17 20.26 13.15 -3.66
C THR A 17 19.87 13.04 -2.19
N VAL A 18 18.71 12.45 -1.88
CA VAL A 18 18.36 12.12 -0.49
C VAL A 18 19.05 10.81 -0.12
N LYS A 19 20.07 10.88 0.74
CA LYS A 19 20.78 9.69 1.22
C LYS A 19 20.05 9.13 2.43
N PHE A 20 19.17 8.15 2.20
CA PHE A 20 18.46 7.44 3.29
C PHE A 20 19.46 6.80 4.27
N ASN A 21 19.32 7.11 5.56
CA ASN A 21 20.09 6.50 6.64
C ASN A 21 19.20 5.58 7.48
N PRO A 22 19.40 4.25 7.46
CA PRO A 22 18.56 3.32 8.22
C PRO A 22 18.86 3.28 9.73
N ILE A 23 19.96 3.92 10.18
CA ILE A 23 20.44 3.84 11.57
C ILE A 23 20.00 5.05 12.39
N HIS A 24 19.90 6.22 11.77
CA HIS A 24 19.57 7.47 12.45
C HIS A 24 18.30 8.10 11.87
N PRO A 25 17.33 8.51 12.72
CA PRO A 25 16.18 9.27 12.27
C PRO A 25 16.62 10.65 11.76
N ILE A 26 15.85 11.22 10.83
CA ILE A 26 16.04 12.61 10.39
C ILE A 26 15.85 13.56 11.58
N SER A 27 16.70 14.57 11.67
CA SER A 27 16.67 15.61 12.68
C SER A 27 16.32 16.98 12.10
N THR A 28 15.84 17.89 12.93
CA THR A 28 15.58 19.28 12.55
C THR A 28 16.84 20.05 12.16
N GLU A 29 18.03 19.56 12.53
CA GLU A 29 19.31 20.16 12.16
C GLU A 29 19.86 19.61 10.84
N ASP A 30 19.22 18.59 10.25
CA ASP A 30 19.67 18.04 8.98
C ASP A 30 19.44 19.05 7.85
N ILE A 31 20.44 19.21 6.98
CA ILE A 31 20.43 20.21 5.90
C ILE A 31 19.26 20.05 4.92
N ASP A 32 18.77 18.81 4.77
CA ASP A 32 17.67 18.45 3.88
C ASP A 32 16.29 18.42 4.60
N TYR A 33 16.24 18.76 5.90
CA TYR A 33 14.99 18.79 6.66
C TYR A 33 14.12 19.99 6.24
N LYS A 34 12.91 19.70 5.75
CA LYS A 34 11.93 20.72 5.39
C LYS A 34 11.04 21.06 6.59
N HIS A 35 11.31 22.20 7.23
CA HIS A 35 10.51 22.68 8.37
C HIS A 35 9.06 23.01 8.02
N ASP A 36 8.84 23.62 6.85
CA ASP A 36 7.51 23.91 6.34
C ASP A 36 7.35 23.24 4.96
N PRO A 37 6.94 21.96 4.94
CA PRO A 37 6.78 21.24 3.69
C PRO A 37 5.62 21.82 2.89
N SER A 38 5.89 22.15 1.63
CA SER A 38 4.85 22.49 0.65
C SER A 38 3.88 21.33 0.48
N LEU A 39 2.71 21.56 -0.10
CA LEU A 39 1.74 20.49 -0.38
C LEU A 39 2.40 19.30 -1.11
N THR A 40 3.25 19.56 -2.10
CA THR A 40 3.95 18.50 -2.85
C THR A 40 4.96 17.69 -2.03
N ASP A 41 5.41 18.21 -0.89
CA ASP A 41 6.36 17.57 0.02
C ASP A 41 5.68 16.76 1.13
N ARG A 42 4.36 16.91 1.30
CA ARG A 42 3.59 16.25 2.36
C ARG A 42 3.23 14.82 1.97
N ILE A 43 3.01 13.99 2.99
CA ILE A 43 2.53 12.62 2.81
C ILE A 43 1.01 12.68 2.64
N HIS A 44 0.55 12.26 1.46
CA HIS A 44 -0.88 12.26 1.12
C HIS A 44 -1.58 10.93 1.41
N CYS A 45 -0.83 9.83 1.54
CA CYS A 45 -1.37 8.52 1.88
C CYS A 45 -0.27 7.63 2.45
N LEU A 46 -0.57 6.87 3.50
CA LEU A 46 0.30 5.83 4.04
C LEU A 46 -0.06 4.49 3.39
N LEU A 47 0.93 3.85 2.75
CA LEU A 47 0.79 2.53 2.15
C LEU A 47 1.57 1.49 2.96
N SER A 48 0.89 0.43 3.39
CA SER A 48 1.50 -0.74 4.03
C SER A 48 1.47 -1.94 3.11
N VAL A 49 2.61 -2.44 2.66
CA VAL A 49 2.70 -3.59 1.75
C VAL A 49 3.04 -4.85 2.54
N LEU A 50 2.18 -5.87 2.47
CA LEU A 50 2.36 -7.12 3.23
C LEU A 50 2.19 -8.36 2.34
N PRO A 51 3.03 -9.39 2.54
CA PRO A 51 2.85 -10.66 1.86
C PRO A 51 1.66 -11.41 2.46
N ALA A 52 0.71 -11.80 1.62
CA ALA A 52 -0.49 -12.53 2.02
C ALA A 52 -0.20 -13.95 2.50
N ASP A 53 0.82 -14.61 1.94
CA ASP A 53 1.19 -15.99 2.25
C ASP A 53 1.86 -16.11 3.62
N ASN A 54 2.56 -15.06 4.05
CA ASN A 54 3.36 -15.03 5.27
C ASN A 54 2.86 -14.01 6.30
N ILE A 55 1.64 -13.50 6.17
CA ILE A 55 1.12 -12.46 7.07
C ILE A 55 1.10 -12.90 8.54
N SER A 56 0.88 -14.18 8.81
CA SER A 56 0.91 -14.76 10.15
C SER A 56 2.34 -14.93 10.69
N LEU A 57 3.35 -14.94 9.82
CA LEU A 57 4.76 -15.10 10.18
C LEU A 57 5.45 -13.77 10.48
N ILE A 58 4.83 -12.63 10.15
CA ILE A 58 5.37 -11.31 10.47
C ILE A 58 5.45 -11.17 12.00
N SER A 59 6.63 -10.83 12.51
CA SER A 59 6.86 -10.72 13.95
C SER A 59 5.96 -9.65 14.58
N GLU A 60 5.56 -9.86 15.82
CA GLU A 60 4.71 -8.90 16.53
C GLU A 60 5.43 -7.55 16.74
N GLU A 61 6.76 -7.57 16.85
CA GLU A 61 7.56 -6.34 16.90
C GLU A 61 7.39 -5.49 15.63
N VAL A 62 7.42 -6.11 14.45
CA VAL A 62 7.23 -5.41 13.17
C VAL A 62 5.79 -4.89 13.07
N ILE A 63 4.81 -5.70 13.41
CA ILE A 63 3.40 -5.27 13.45
C ILE A 63 3.21 -4.09 14.40
N GLN A 64 3.84 -4.11 15.57
CA GLN A 64 3.75 -3.02 16.52
C GLN A 64 4.39 -1.73 15.98
N LYS A 65 5.54 -1.82 15.29
CA LYS A 65 6.14 -0.67 14.60
C LYS A 65 5.21 -0.11 13.53
N MET A 66 4.61 -0.97 12.70
CA MET A 66 3.61 -0.57 11.70
C MET A 66 2.40 0.08 12.36
N LYS A 67 1.92 -0.42 13.50
CA LYS A 67 0.82 0.19 14.26
C LYS A 67 1.19 1.57 14.78
N THR A 68 2.40 1.76 15.27
CA THR A 68 2.89 3.07 15.74
C THR A 68 2.92 4.09 14.60
N VAL A 69 3.47 3.72 13.43
CA VAL A 69 3.47 4.59 12.24
C VAL A 69 2.04 4.92 11.80
N ARG A 70 1.17 3.91 11.76
CA ARG A 70 -0.25 4.06 11.45
C ARG A 70 -0.97 5.01 12.42
N GLY A 71 -0.69 4.89 13.71
CA GLY A 71 -1.24 5.76 14.75
C GLY A 71 -0.87 7.22 14.50
N LYS A 72 0.42 7.51 14.25
CA LYS A 72 0.87 8.85 13.91
C LYS A 72 0.21 9.39 12.63
N ALA A 73 0.10 8.57 11.60
CA ALA A 73 -0.60 8.95 10.37
C ALA A 73 -2.08 9.27 10.63
N ARG A 74 -2.75 8.49 11.50
CA ARG A 74 -4.15 8.73 11.89
C ARG A 74 -4.30 10.06 12.62
N ASP A 75 -3.40 10.38 13.54
CA ASP A 75 -3.45 11.62 14.31
C ASP A 75 -3.26 12.85 13.40
N LEU A 76 -2.53 12.68 12.29
CA LEU A 76 -2.36 13.68 11.24
C LEU A 76 -3.51 13.69 10.20
N GLY A 77 -4.52 12.82 10.34
CA GLY A 77 -5.61 12.69 9.37
C GLY A 77 -5.23 12.01 8.06
N ILE A 78 -4.00 11.51 7.92
CA ILE A 78 -3.49 10.91 6.69
C ILE A 78 -4.21 9.59 6.42
N PRO A 79 -4.76 9.38 5.20
CA PRO A 79 -5.43 8.15 4.84
C PRO A 79 -4.44 6.98 4.78
N GLN A 80 -4.95 5.78 5.07
CA GLN A 80 -4.13 4.58 5.27
C GLN A 80 -4.69 3.42 4.47
N ILE A 81 -3.82 2.77 3.70
CA ILE A 81 -4.19 1.66 2.84
C ILE A 81 -3.17 0.53 3.03
N ALA A 82 -3.66 -0.71 3.05
CA ALA A 82 -2.83 -1.91 3.03
C ALA A 82 -2.91 -2.59 1.66
N ILE A 83 -1.76 -2.94 1.10
CA ILE A 83 -1.63 -3.73 -0.12
C ILE A 83 -1.17 -5.13 0.28
N MET A 84 -1.95 -6.14 -0.06
CA MET A 84 -1.59 -7.54 0.18
C MET A 84 -1.05 -8.17 -1.09
N THR A 85 0.23 -8.50 -1.12
CA THR A 85 0.91 -9.12 -2.26
C THR A 85 0.95 -10.64 -2.12
N MET A 86 1.40 -11.39 -3.14
CA MET A 86 1.57 -12.86 -3.09
C MET A 86 0.30 -13.63 -2.75
N VAL A 87 -0.85 -13.12 -3.21
CA VAL A 87 -2.18 -13.69 -2.92
C VAL A 87 -2.40 -15.06 -3.55
N ASP A 88 -1.68 -15.35 -4.63
CA ASP A 88 -1.62 -16.65 -5.32
C ASP A 88 -0.93 -17.73 -4.47
N LYS A 89 0.14 -17.36 -3.76
CA LYS A 89 0.87 -18.29 -2.86
C LYS A 89 0.11 -18.57 -1.58
N ALA A 90 -0.71 -17.62 -1.16
CA ALA A 90 -1.48 -17.68 0.07
C ALA A 90 -2.67 -18.64 0.01
N CYS A 91 -3.22 -18.92 -1.18
CA CYS A 91 -4.39 -19.75 -1.34
C CYS A 91 -4.41 -20.49 -2.68
N PRO A 92 -4.44 -21.84 -2.70
CA PRO A 92 -4.54 -22.61 -3.94
C PRO A 92 -5.79 -22.27 -4.78
N LEU A 93 -6.86 -21.77 -4.16
CA LEU A 93 -8.06 -21.33 -4.90
C LEU A 93 -7.78 -20.06 -5.73
N VAL A 94 -7.00 -19.12 -5.16
CA VAL A 94 -6.60 -17.88 -5.82
C VAL A 94 -5.53 -18.14 -6.88
N GLN A 95 -4.62 -19.08 -6.61
CA GLN A 95 -3.64 -19.55 -7.59
C GLN A 95 -4.31 -20.08 -8.87
N ASN A 96 -5.39 -20.85 -8.71
CA ASN A 96 -6.12 -21.42 -9.84
C ASN A 96 -7.03 -20.41 -10.54
N ASP A 97 -7.56 -19.44 -9.81
CA ASP A 97 -8.42 -18.40 -10.36
C ASP A 97 -8.35 -17.13 -9.51
N LEU A 98 -7.73 -16.10 -10.06
CA LEU A 98 -7.48 -14.83 -9.39
C LEU A 98 -8.77 -14.05 -9.08
N GLU A 99 -9.88 -14.33 -9.78
CA GLU A 99 -11.20 -13.79 -9.41
C GLU A 99 -11.63 -14.24 -8.02
N LYS A 100 -11.06 -15.36 -7.55
CA LYS A 100 -11.30 -15.90 -6.22
C LYS A 100 -10.50 -15.20 -5.13
N VAL A 101 -9.70 -14.18 -5.46
CA VAL A 101 -8.95 -13.41 -4.45
C VAL A 101 -9.88 -12.76 -3.43
N TYR A 102 -11.10 -12.43 -3.85
CA TYR A 102 -12.12 -11.91 -2.97
C TYR A 102 -13.08 -13.00 -2.46
N ILE A 103 -12.90 -14.29 -2.78
CA ILE A 103 -13.83 -15.36 -2.40
C ILE A 103 -13.54 -15.93 -1.01
N SER A 104 -14.60 -16.08 -0.20
CA SER A 104 -14.59 -16.76 1.10
C SER A 104 -15.35 -18.09 1.06
N LYS A 105 -15.04 -19.03 1.96
CA LYS A 105 -15.90 -20.20 2.25
C LYS A 105 -16.85 -19.90 3.41
N ARG A 106 -18.10 -19.53 3.11
CA ARG A 106 -19.27 -19.76 3.98
C ARG A 106 -20.47 -20.18 3.14
N ILE A 107 -20.76 -21.48 3.13
CA ILE A 107 -22.08 -21.99 2.75
C ILE A 107 -22.90 -22.06 4.02
N LYS A 108 -24.07 -21.42 4.04
CA LYS A 108 -25.32 -22.04 4.52
C LYS A 108 -26.56 -21.22 4.19
N GLU A 109 -27.32 -21.81 3.26
CA GLU A 109 -28.77 -22.02 3.33
C GLU A 109 -29.68 -20.78 3.43
N LYS A 110 -30.35 -20.50 2.30
CA LYS A 110 -31.72 -19.92 2.14
C LYS A 110 -31.94 -18.48 1.71
N ALA A 111 -30.93 -17.64 1.47
CA ALA A 111 -31.15 -16.43 0.66
C ALA A 111 -29.85 -15.97 0.00
N SER A 112 -29.91 -15.74 -1.31
CA SER A 112 -28.82 -15.27 -2.15
C SER A 112 -28.25 -13.95 -1.66
N THR A 113 -27.22 -13.99 -0.82
CA THR A 113 -26.28 -12.88 -0.63
C THR A 113 -24.93 -13.47 -0.25
N THR A 114 -24.06 -13.61 -1.23
CA THR A 114 -22.68 -14.04 -1.04
C THR A 114 -21.89 -12.90 -0.40
N VAL A 115 -21.34 -13.12 0.80
CA VAL A 115 -20.38 -12.21 1.42
C VAL A 115 -18.96 -12.65 1.05
N ILE A 116 -18.28 -11.74 0.37
CA ILE A 116 -17.00 -11.86 -0.35
C ILE A 116 -15.85 -11.58 0.65
N PHE A 117 -14.91 -12.52 0.88
CA PHE A 117 -13.85 -12.35 1.89
C PHE A 117 -12.61 -13.29 1.80
N PHE A 118 -11.42 -12.74 1.59
CA PHE A 118 -10.14 -13.47 1.68
C PHE A 118 -9.74 -13.68 3.16
N PRO A 119 -9.44 -14.91 3.63
CA PRO A 119 -9.14 -15.16 5.04
C PRO A 119 -7.94 -14.35 5.55
N ASN A 120 -6.92 -14.14 4.71
CA ASN A 120 -5.73 -13.39 5.13
C ASN A 120 -5.97 -11.87 5.15
N MET A 121 -7.01 -11.36 4.47
CA MET A 121 -7.42 -9.96 4.65
C MET A 121 -7.97 -9.72 6.06
N LYS A 122 -8.67 -10.69 6.68
CA LYS A 122 -9.05 -10.58 8.10
C LYS A 122 -7.84 -10.45 8.98
N VAL A 123 -6.89 -11.37 8.78
CA VAL A 123 -5.69 -11.42 9.60
C VAL A 123 -4.93 -10.10 9.44
N CYS A 124 -4.87 -9.55 8.22
CA CYS A 124 -4.33 -8.22 7.97
C CYS A 124 -5.07 -7.13 8.73
N SER A 125 -6.40 -7.08 8.61
CA SER A 125 -7.25 -6.11 9.30
C SER A 125 -7.07 -6.18 10.82
N ASP A 126 -7.15 -7.38 11.39
CA ASP A 126 -7.05 -7.61 12.83
C ASP A 126 -5.65 -7.29 13.35
N ARG A 127 -4.59 -7.68 12.61
CA ARG A 127 -3.21 -7.42 13.00
C ARG A 127 -2.81 -5.98 12.81
N LEU A 128 -3.16 -5.33 11.71
CA LEU A 128 -2.75 -3.94 11.43
C LEU A 128 -3.75 -2.90 11.91
N GLY A 129 -4.99 -3.26 12.24
CA GLY A 129 -6.03 -2.30 12.61
C GLY A 129 -6.39 -1.35 11.46
N VAL A 130 -6.34 -1.84 10.22
CA VAL A 130 -6.80 -1.15 9.00
C VAL A 130 -8.14 -1.75 8.62
N PRO A 131 -9.17 -0.96 8.29
CA PRO A 131 -10.47 -1.50 7.94
C PRO A 131 -10.40 -2.28 6.63
N MET A 132 -11.24 -3.30 6.50
CA MET A 132 -11.25 -4.24 5.37
C MET A 132 -11.39 -3.57 4.00
N ASN A 133 -12.12 -2.46 3.90
CA ASN A 133 -12.31 -1.69 2.67
C ASN A 133 -11.06 -0.89 2.25
N CYS A 134 -10.05 -0.81 3.10
CA CYS A 134 -8.75 -0.19 2.81
C CYS A 134 -7.66 -1.25 2.56
N ILE A 135 -8.03 -2.51 2.30
CA ILE A 135 -7.10 -3.60 2.02
C ILE A 135 -7.27 -4.05 0.57
N PHE A 136 -6.22 -3.91 -0.23
CA PHE A 136 -6.23 -4.29 -1.65
C PHE A 136 -5.32 -5.50 -1.89
N PRO A 137 -5.89 -6.68 -2.16
CA PRO A 137 -5.12 -7.81 -2.63
C PRO A 137 -4.64 -7.60 -4.07
N VAL A 138 -3.35 -7.81 -4.30
CA VAL A 138 -2.71 -7.73 -5.61
C VAL A 138 -1.81 -8.95 -5.82
N GLN A 139 -1.68 -9.38 -7.07
CA GLN A 139 -0.66 -10.33 -7.47
C GLN A 139 0.47 -9.56 -8.15
N ASN A 140 1.71 -9.77 -7.69
CA ASN A 140 2.87 -9.13 -8.27
C ASN A 140 3.33 -9.90 -9.52
N TYR A 141 3.83 -9.17 -10.51
CA TYR A 141 4.60 -9.73 -11.60
C TYR A 141 5.92 -10.28 -11.08
N PHE A 142 6.09 -11.60 -11.09
CA PHE A 142 7.33 -12.26 -10.61
C PHE A 142 8.06 -12.98 -11.75
N GLU A 143 7.34 -13.77 -12.56
CA GLU A 143 7.89 -14.53 -13.69
C GLU A 143 7.05 -14.40 -14.97
N GLN A 144 5.90 -13.70 -14.94
CA GLN A 144 5.03 -13.63 -16.11
C GLN A 144 5.66 -12.76 -17.21
N VAL A 145 5.94 -13.40 -18.35
CA VAL A 145 6.42 -12.75 -19.59
C VAL A 145 5.27 -12.13 -20.40
N THR A 146 4.01 -12.42 -20.03
CA THR A 146 2.80 -11.97 -20.74
C THR A 146 1.82 -11.27 -19.80
N ASN A 147 1.14 -10.24 -20.33
CA ASN A 147 0.11 -9.48 -19.61
C ASN A 147 -1.04 -10.41 -19.20
N ASN A 148 -1.42 -10.36 -17.93
CA ASN A 148 -2.57 -11.10 -17.42
C ASN A 148 -3.66 -10.09 -17.04
N VAL A 149 -4.75 -10.07 -17.81
CA VAL A 149 -5.86 -9.13 -17.63
C VAL A 149 -6.42 -9.14 -16.20
N LYS A 150 -6.46 -10.29 -15.52
CA LYS A 150 -6.96 -10.37 -14.14
C LYS A 150 -5.99 -9.71 -13.16
N MET A 151 -4.68 -9.92 -13.35
CA MET A 151 -3.65 -9.27 -12.53
C MET A 151 -3.66 -7.76 -12.77
N ASP A 152 -3.76 -7.34 -14.02
CA ASP A 152 -3.88 -5.93 -14.40
C ASP A 152 -5.10 -5.27 -13.78
N ILE A 153 -6.26 -5.93 -13.81
CA ILE A 153 -7.48 -5.41 -13.17
C ILE A 153 -7.25 -5.19 -11.67
N LEU A 154 -6.68 -6.16 -10.94
CA LEU A 154 -6.42 -6.01 -9.51
C LEU A 154 -5.44 -4.87 -9.21
N LEU A 155 -4.35 -4.81 -9.98
CA LEU A 155 -3.33 -3.78 -9.82
C LEU A 155 -3.87 -2.38 -10.15
N LEU A 156 -4.56 -2.25 -11.29
CA LEU A 156 -5.16 -0.98 -11.72
C LEU A 156 -6.26 -0.54 -10.76
N MET A 157 -7.08 -1.46 -10.24
CA MET A 157 -8.06 -1.15 -9.20
C MET A 157 -7.38 -0.62 -7.93
N ALA A 158 -6.31 -1.27 -7.47
CA ALA A 158 -5.57 -0.81 -6.29
C ALA A 158 -4.98 0.59 -6.51
N ILE A 159 -4.26 0.79 -7.62
CA ILE A 159 -3.65 2.08 -7.97
C ILE A 159 -4.71 3.17 -8.11
N LYS A 160 -5.80 2.90 -8.82
CA LYS A 160 -6.90 3.87 -8.99
C LYS A 160 -7.47 4.33 -7.66
N ASN A 161 -7.72 3.40 -6.73
CA ASN A 161 -8.24 3.75 -5.41
C ASN A 161 -7.21 4.51 -4.56
N ILE A 162 -5.93 4.11 -4.60
CA ILE A 162 -4.84 4.81 -3.89
C ILE A 162 -4.72 6.25 -4.37
N ILE A 163 -4.70 6.46 -5.69
CA ILE A 163 -4.60 7.80 -6.29
C ILE A 163 -5.83 8.62 -5.93
N ALA A 164 -7.04 8.08 -6.04
CA ALA A 164 -8.26 8.80 -5.68
C ALA A 164 -8.22 9.25 -4.21
N ILE A 165 -7.89 8.35 -3.28
CA ILE A 165 -7.82 8.67 -1.84
C ILE A 165 -6.75 9.71 -1.54
N ALA A 166 -5.57 9.59 -2.16
CA ALA A 166 -4.49 10.56 -1.98
C ALA A 166 -4.84 11.93 -2.56
N ASN A 167 -5.51 11.97 -3.73
CA ASN A 167 -5.92 13.20 -4.38
C ASN A 167 -7.02 13.91 -3.59
N ASP A 168 -8.05 13.18 -3.14
CA ASP A 168 -9.10 13.72 -2.28
C ASP A 168 -8.50 14.34 -1.01
N TYR A 169 -7.51 13.68 -0.40
CA TYR A 169 -6.82 14.22 0.77
C TYR A 169 -6.00 15.48 0.44
N ALA A 170 -5.25 15.48 -0.66
CA ALA A 170 -4.46 16.62 -1.12
C ALA A 170 -5.33 17.86 -1.43
N GLU A 171 -6.47 17.66 -2.11
CA GLU A 171 -7.44 18.72 -2.41
C GLU A 171 -8.04 19.32 -1.14
N ASN A 172 -8.41 18.47 -0.18
CA ASN A 172 -8.92 18.92 1.11
C ASN A 172 -7.87 19.74 1.91
N GLN A 173 -6.59 19.39 1.81
CA GLN A 173 -5.51 20.18 2.41
C GLN A 173 -5.33 21.52 1.70
N ALA A 174 -5.39 21.55 0.37
CA ALA A 174 -5.25 22.78 -0.42
C ALA A 174 -6.39 23.79 -0.17
N CYS A 175 -7.61 23.31 0.12
CA CYS A 175 -8.74 24.18 0.46
C CYS A 175 -8.74 24.68 1.92
N ALA A 176 -7.91 24.10 2.80
CA ALA A 176 -7.81 24.48 4.20
C ALA A 176 -6.69 25.50 4.48
N GLU A 177 -5.82 25.78 3.50
CA GLU A 177 -4.80 26.83 3.49
C GLU A 177 -5.38 28.18 3.01
#